data_AF-A0A357ZEL5-F1
#
_entry.id   AF-A0A357ZEL5-F1
#
_cell.length_a   1.000
_cell.length_b   1.000
_cell.length_c   1.000
_cell.angle_alpha   90.00
_cell.angle_beta   90.00
_cell.angle_gamma   90.00
#
_symmetry.space_group_name_H-M   'P 1'
#
loop_
_entity.id
_entity.type
_entity.pdbx_description
1 polymer ?
#
loop_
_entity_poly.entity_id
_entity_poly.type
_entity_poly.pdbx_seq_one_letter_code
_entity_poly.pdbx_strand_id
1 'polypeptide(L)' 'MPKQENTITTIQDTAITIAKINSEDYISLTDMAKLKNAEIPATVISHWMSTNYTMNFMGVWEKMHN' A
#
# COMPACT_ATOMS: atom_id res chain seq x y z
N MET A 1 -10.37 -6.45 21.27
CA MET A 1 -9.90 -5.84 20.01
C MET A 1 -9.88 -6.95 18.98
N PRO A 2 -10.54 -6.82 17.81
CA PRO A 2 -10.58 -7.91 16.83
C PRO A 2 -9.14 -8.18 16.36
N LYS A 3 -8.80 -9.46 16.29
CA LYS A 3 -7.45 -9.95 15.94
C LYS A 3 -7.25 -9.68 14.45
N GLN A 4 -6.35 -8.76 14.11
CA GLN A 4 -5.98 -8.49 12.72
C GLN A 4 -5.23 -9.70 12.18
N GLU A 5 -5.77 -10.36 11.16
CA GLU A 5 -5.08 -11.40 10.41
C GLU A 5 -4.30 -10.72 9.28
N ASN A 6 -2.97 -10.70 9.42
CA ASN A 6 -2.08 -10.10 8.45
C ASN A 6 -1.53 -11.20 7.53
N THR A 7 -1.69 -11.01 6.23
CA THR A 7 -1.13 -11.89 5.19
C THR A 7 0.09 -11.22 4.57
N ILE A 8 1.13 -11.98 4.26
CA ILE A 8 2.34 -11.45 3.60
C ILE A 8 2.37 -11.99 2.18
N THR A 9 2.54 -11.11 1.20
CA THR A 9 2.75 -11.47 -0.21
C THR A 9 4.10 -10.93 -0.67
N THR A 10 4.85 -11.72 -1.44
CA THR A 10 6.13 -11.28 -2.01
C THR A 10 5.92 -10.76 -3.42
N ILE A 11 6.30 -9.50 -3.67
CA ILE A 11 6.29 -8.88 -4.99
C ILE A 11 7.70 -8.37 -5.26
N GLN A 12 8.32 -8.77 -6.38
CA GLN A 12 9.68 -8.34 -6.77
C GLN A 12 10.68 -8.43 -5.59
N ASP A 13 10.70 -9.59 -4.93
CA ASP A 13 11.55 -9.88 -3.76
C ASP A 13 11.31 -9.00 -2.51
N THR A 14 10.27 -8.16 -2.52
CA THR A 14 9.84 -7.38 -1.36
C THR A 14 8.60 -8.01 -0.73
N ALA A 15 8.68 -8.27 0.57
CA ALA A 15 7.55 -8.70 1.37
C ALA A 15 6.60 -7.52 1.62
N ILE A 16 5.35 -7.64 1.18
CA ILE A 16 4.30 -6.65 1.36
C ILE A 16 3.26 -7.21 2.31
N THR A 17 2.99 -6.47 3.37
CA THR A 17 1.97 -6.81 4.34
C THR A 17 0.59 -6.41 3.82
N ILE A 18 -0.36 -7.33 3.90
CA ILE A 18 -1.79 -7.12 3.66
C ILE A 18 -2.51 -7.29 5.00
N ALA A 19 -3.18 -6.24 5.45
CA ALA A 19 -3.97 -6.25 6.68
C ALA A 19 -5.44 -6.44 6.34
N LYS A 20 -6.11 -7.41 6.98
CA LYS A 20 -7.55 -7.60 6.83
C LYS A 20 -8.31 -6.86 7.92
N ILE A 21 -9.10 -5.86 7.54
CA ILE A 21 -9.88 -5.02 8.47
C ILE A 21 -11.32 -5.00 7.99
N ASN A 22 -12.27 -5.38 8.86
CA ASN A 22 -13.70 -5.38 8.55
C ASN A 22 -14.09 -6.15 7.27
N SER A 23 -13.37 -7.23 6.94
CA SER A 23 -13.53 -8.03 5.72
C SER A 23 -13.01 -7.38 4.44
N GLU A 24 -12.34 -6.24 4.54
CA GLU A 24 -11.61 -5.60 3.44
C GLU A 24 -10.10 -5.82 3.60
N ASP A 25 -9.42 -5.94 2.47
CA ASP A 25 -7.97 -6.16 2.41
C ASP A 25 -7.26 -4.82 2.14
N TYR A 26 -6.32 -4.46 3.01
CA TYR A 26 -5.54 -3.23 2.94
C TYR A 26 -4.07 -3.55 2.68
N ILE A 27 -3.47 -2.90 1.69
CA ILE A 27 -2.05 -3.08 1.35
C ILE A 27 -1.19 -2.06 2.10
N SER A 28 -0.07 -2.52 2.67
CA SER A 28 0.92 -1.69 3.35
C SER A 28 1.63 -0.74 2.37
N LEU A 29 1.27 0.54 2.41
CA LEU A 29 1.90 1.59 1.60
C LEU A 29 3.40 1.75 1.88
N THR A 30 3.82 1.52 3.13
CA THR A 30 5.23 1.57 3.52
C THR A 30 6.04 0.44 2.89
N ASP A 31 5.48 -0.78 2.84
CA ASP A 31 6.17 -1.90 2.18
C ASP A 31 6.21 -1.70 0.66
N MET A 32 5.15 -1.14 0.07
CA MET A 32 5.20 -0.74 -1.35
C MET A 32 6.26 0.34 -1.62
N ALA A 33 6.42 1.31 -0.72
CA ALA A 33 7.41 2.37 -0.90
C ALA A 33 8.85 1.84 -0.87
N LYS A 34 9.12 0.76 -0.12
CA LYS A 34 10.43 0.12 -0.06
C LYS A 34 10.86 -0.48 -1.41
N LEU A 35 9.91 -0.90 -2.27
CA LEU A 35 10.21 -1.31 -3.65
C LEU A 35 10.89 -0.19 -4.44
N LYS A 36 10.51 1.06 -4.18
CA LYS A 36 11.05 2.22 -4.90
C LYS A 36 12.31 2.75 -4.26
N ASN A 37 12.31 2.84 -2.92
CA ASN A 37 13.46 3.26 -2.13
C ASN A 37 13.34 2.68 -0.71
N ALA A 38 14.14 1.66 -0.42
CA ALA A 38 14.15 0.99 0.88
C ALA A 38 14.79 1.84 2.00
N GLU A 39 15.70 2.77 1.66
CA GLU A 39 16.39 3.61 2.65
C GLU A 39 15.49 4.74 3.18
N ILE A 40 14.70 5.35 2.28
CA ILE A 40 13.85 6.51 2.62
C ILE A 40 12.43 6.34 2.05
N PRO A 41 11.67 5.31 2.49
CA PRO A 41 10.31 5.06 2.00
C PRO A 41 9.35 6.21 2.30
N ALA A 42 9.56 6.95 3.40
CA ALA A 42 8.74 8.11 3.75
C ALA A 42 8.73 9.21 2.68
N THR A 43 9.87 9.46 2.02
CA THR A 43 9.94 10.46 0.93
C THR A 43 9.15 10.01 -0.29
N VAL A 44 9.19 8.71 -0.61
CA VAL A 44 8.39 8.13 -1.70
C VAL A 44 6.90 8.31 -1.42
N ILE A 45 6.45 7.97 -0.21
CA ILE A 45 5.06 8.15 0.22
C ILE A 45 4.66 9.62 0.15
N SER A 46 5.48 10.54 0.67
CA SER A 46 5.21 11.98 0.59
C SER A 46 5.05 12.47 -0.85
N HIS A 47 5.81 11.91 -1.80
CA HIS A 47 5.71 12.26 -3.22
C HIS A 47 4.41 11.73 -3.86
N TRP A 48 4.00 10.50 -3.52
CA TRP A 48 2.72 9.95 -3.95
C TRP A 48 1.55 10.76 -3.41
N MET A 49 1.61 11.14 -2.12
CA MET A 49 0.54 11.89 -1.48
C MET A 49 0.50 13.37 -1.89
N SER A 50 1.63 13.96 -2.30
CA SER A 50 1.69 15.36 -2.74
C SER A 50 1.16 15.58 -4.15
N THR A 51 1.08 14.52 -4.95
CA THR A 51 0.64 14.60 -6.34
C THR A 51 -0.82 14.20 -6.47
N ASN A 52 -1.69 15.17 -6.75
CA ASN A 52 -3.12 14.94 -7.00
C ASN A 52 -3.37 13.86 -8.06
N TYR A 53 -2.46 13.72 -9.02
CA TYR A 53 -2.51 12.67 -10.03
C TYR A 53 -2.45 11.26 -9.44
N THR A 54 -1.53 11.00 -8.51
CA THR A 54 -1.34 9.67 -7.92
C THR A 54 -2.54 9.30 -7.04
N MET A 55 -3.04 10.26 -6.25
CA MET A 55 -4.24 10.05 -5.43
C MET A 55 -5.49 9.78 -6.30
N ASN A 56 -5.68 10.57 -7.36
CA ASN A 56 -6.79 10.36 -8.29
C ASN A 56 -6.69 9.02 -9.02
N PHE A 57 -5.48 8.64 -9.45
CA PHE A 57 -5.25 7.35 -10.09
C PHE A 57 -5.61 6.19 -9.16
N MET A 58 -5.15 6.21 -7.90
CA MET A 58 -5.50 5.18 -6.91
C MET A 58 -7.02 5.12 -6.69
N GLY A 59 -7.68 6.26 -6.51
CA GLY A 59 -9.13 6.29 -6.32
C GLY A 59 -9.96 5.85 -7.54
N VAL A 60 -9.49 6.11 -8.76
CA VAL A 60 -10.13 5.59 -9.99
C VAL A 60 -9.91 4.09 -10.10
N TRP A 61 -8.69 3.62 -9.83
CA TRP A 61 -8.36 2.20 -9.88
C TRP A 61 -9.20 1.41 -8.87
N GLU A 62 -9.35 1.90 -7.64
CA GLU A 62 -10.20 1.29 -6.61
C GLU A 62 -11.64 1.15 -7.09
N LYS A 63 -12.24 2.21 -7.64
CA LYS A 63 -13.61 2.16 -8.19
C LYS A 63 -13.81 1.17 -9.33
N MET A 64 -12.74 0.80 -10.04
CA MET A 64 -12.82 -0.13 -11.17
C MET A 64 -12.64 -1.59 -10.74
N HIS A 65 -11.92 -1.85 -9.66
CA HIS A 65 -11.48 -3.20 -9.28
C HIS A 65 -12.10 -3.70 -7.95
N ASN A 66 -12.70 -2.80 -7.17
CA ASN A 66 -13.42 -3.08 -5.92
C ASN A 66 -14.82 -2.47 -5.96
#